data_AF-A0A433QXH6-F1
#
_entry.id   AF-A0A433QXH6-F1
#
_cell.length_a   1.000
_cell.length_b   1.000
_cell.length_c   1.000
_cell.angle_alpha   90.00
_cell.angle_beta   90.00
_cell.angle_gamma   90.00
#
_symmetry.space_group_name_H-M   'P 1'
#
loop_
_entity.id
_entity.type
_entity.pdbx_description
1 polymer ?
#
loop_
_entity_poly.entity_id
_entity_poly.type
_entity_poly.pdbx_seq_one_letter_code
_entity_poly.pdbx_strand_id
1 'polypeptide(L)'
;MHDLDSASLWRIFCILGILSHYCKSLPWSRIRNSHGTQTFTLEFFTRSLPCFTELYTLFYPNGVKTVPLEIFDLLTPVALAHWICCDGSVQRHGLILCTDSFTIQEVVLLMNVLMVRYSLDCTLREPRQGQYHIKLLYMIRAFFNCGYVYNSGDKKDSYNFEVKNITDLQATIVPFFEQNQLLTKKSLDFTAFRTVVEMRAAPSGRCSKTMFNS
;
A
#
# COMPACT_ATOMS: atom_id res chain seq x y z
N MET A 1 -17.09 -2.49 23.43
CA MET A 1 -16.67 -3.31 22.28
C MET A 1 -15.91 -2.36 21.37
N HIS A 2 -14.59 -2.28 21.53
CA HIS A 2 -13.76 -1.45 20.66
C HIS A 2 -13.54 -2.26 19.39
N ASP A 3 -14.11 -1.78 18.29
CA ASP A 3 -14.11 -2.45 17.00
C ASP A 3 -12.68 -2.76 16.55
N LEU A 4 -12.36 -4.05 16.46
CA LEU A 4 -11.32 -4.50 15.55
C LEU A 4 -11.78 -4.05 14.17
N ASP A 5 -11.06 -3.10 13.57
CA ASP A 5 -11.38 -2.60 12.23
C ASP A 5 -11.64 -3.80 11.30
N SER A 6 -12.77 -3.74 10.59
CA SER A 6 -13.17 -4.67 9.54
C SER A 6 -12.02 -5.10 8.62
N ALA A 7 -11.07 -4.20 8.32
CA ALA A 7 -9.88 -4.52 7.53
C ALA A 7 -8.89 -5.47 8.25
N SER A 8 -8.74 -5.35 9.56
CA SER A 8 -7.89 -6.23 10.38
C SER A 8 -8.48 -7.63 10.53
N LEU A 9 -9.80 -7.74 10.63
CA LEU A 9 -10.51 -9.03 10.70
C LEU A 9 -10.45 -9.79 9.37
N TRP A 10 -10.59 -9.07 8.24
CA TRP A 10 -10.49 -9.67 6.90
C TRP A 10 -9.11 -10.27 6.62
N ARG A 11 -8.03 -9.59 7.02
CA ARG A 11 -6.65 -10.13 6.90
C ARG A 11 -6.47 -11.46 7.60
N ILE A 12 -6.99 -11.57 8.82
CA ILE A 12 -6.88 -12.79 9.61
C ILE A 12 -7.71 -13.89 8.95
N PHE A 13 -8.89 -13.57 8.42
CA PHE A 13 -9.70 -14.53 7.69
C PHE A 13 -9.01 -15.07 6.42
N CYS A 14 -8.37 -14.22 5.62
CA CYS A 14 -7.63 -14.66 4.42
C CYS A 14 -6.43 -15.56 4.76
N ILE A 15 -5.62 -15.15 5.75
CA ILE A 15 -4.44 -15.93 6.17
C ILE A 15 -4.89 -17.26 6.81
N LEU A 16 -5.93 -17.22 7.64
CA LEU A 16 -6.50 -18.40 8.25
C LEU A 16 -7.04 -19.36 7.20
N GLY A 17 -7.70 -18.87 6.15
CA GLY A 17 -8.15 -19.70 5.04
C GLY A 17 -7.00 -20.51 4.42
N ILE A 18 -5.89 -19.84 4.11
CA ILE A 18 -4.71 -20.45 3.45
C ILE A 18 -3.95 -21.38 4.40
N LEU A 19 -3.87 -21.06 5.70
CA LEU A 19 -3.04 -21.81 6.66
C LEU A 19 -3.81 -22.76 7.56
N SER A 20 -5.15 -22.76 7.51
CA SER A 20 -6.02 -23.53 8.42
C SER A 20 -5.71 -25.02 8.45
N HIS A 21 -5.44 -25.64 7.29
CA HIS A 21 -5.13 -27.06 7.20
C HIS A 21 -3.77 -27.42 7.81
N TYR A 22 -2.90 -26.43 8.03
CA TYR A 22 -1.64 -26.60 8.75
C TYR A 22 -1.77 -26.37 10.26
N CYS A 23 -2.90 -25.84 10.74
CA CYS A 23 -3.13 -25.51 12.14
C CYS A 23 -3.67 -26.72 12.92
N LYS A 24 -3.27 -26.85 14.20
CA LYS A 24 -3.82 -27.89 15.09
C LYS A 24 -5.17 -27.49 15.69
N SER A 25 -5.43 -26.20 15.78
CA SER A 25 -6.62 -25.62 16.40
C SER A 25 -7.06 -24.38 15.66
N LEU A 26 -8.31 -23.98 15.89
CA LEU A 26 -8.83 -22.69 15.47
C LEU A 26 -8.09 -21.55 16.20
N PRO A 27 -8.12 -20.33 15.66
CA PRO A 27 -7.57 -19.16 16.34
C PRO A 27 -8.28 -18.91 17.67
N TRP A 28 -7.55 -18.37 18.64
CA TRP A 28 -8.10 -17.96 19.92
C TRP A 28 -7.83 -16.48 20.18
N SER A 29 -8.76 -15.84 20.89
CA SER A 29 -8.61 -14.44 21.29
C SER A 29 -7.84 -14.33 22.60
N ARG A 30 -6.91 -13.39 22.67
CA ARG A 30 -6.18 -12.98 23.87
C ARG A 30 -6.44 -11.51 24.14
N ILE A 31 -6.81 -11.18 25.37
CA ILE A 31 -6.96 -9.80 25.81
C ILE A 31 -5.67 -9.39 26.51
N ARG A 32 -5.05 -8.31 26.06
CA ARG A 32 -3.88 -7.70 26.70
C ARG A 32 -4.29 -6.36 27.29
N ASN A 33 -4.01 -6.16 28.58
CA ASN A 33 -4.19 -4.87 29.22
C ASN A 33 -2.83 -4.17 29.28
N SER A 34 -2.71 -3.01 28.65
CA SER A 34 -1.49 -2.18 28.71
C SER A 34 -1.88 -0.71 28.90
N HIS A 35 -1.30 -0.05 29.91
CA HIS A 35 -1.54 1.36 30.25
C HIS A 35 -3.03 1.76 30.24
N GLY A 36 -3.90 0.95 30.85
CA GLY A 36 -5.35 1.22 30.92
C GLY A 36 -6.14 0.95 29.63
N THR A 37 -5.47 0.58 28.54
CA THR A 37 -6.10 0.21 27.27
C THR A 37 -6.17 -1.31 27.15
N GLN A 38 -7.36 -1.83 26.81
CA GLN A 38 -7.55 -3.25 26.50
C GLN A 38 -7.35 -3.46 25.00
N THR A 39 -6.40 -4.32 24.64
CA THR A 39 -6.13 -4.70 23.25
C THR A 39 -6.58 -6.14 23.04
N PHE A 40 -7.40 -6.37 22.03
CA PHE A 40 -7.81 -7.71 21.61
C PHE A 40 -6.86 -8.21 20.53
N THR A 41 -6.24 -9.35 20.75
CA THR A 41 -5.35 -10.02 19.79
C THR A 41 -5.95 -11.37 19.42
N LEU A 42 -5.91 -11.75 18.16
CA LEU A 42 -6.32 -13.06 17.69
C LEU A 42 -5.07 -13.83 17.27
N GLU A 43 -4.84 -14.99 17.87
CA GLU A 43 -3.62 -15.78 17.73
C GLU A 43 -3.95 -17.17 17.17
N PHE A 44 -3.07 -17.72 16.34
CA PHE A 44 -3.12 -19.09 15.85
C PHE A 44 -1.70 -19.59 15.57
N PHE A 45 -1.52 -20.91 15.53
CA PHE A 45 -0.21 -21.53 15.31
C PHE A 45 -0.34 -22.70 14.35
N THR A 46 0.57 -22.76 13.38
CA THR A 46 0.73 -23.93 12.52
C THR A 46 1.45 -25.04 13.28
N ARG A 47 1.31 -26.28 12.79
CA ARG A 47 2.12 -27.41 13.22
C ARG A 47 3.56 -27.23 12.72
N SER A 48 4.54 -27.72 13.47
CA SER A 48 5.94 -27.80 13.02
C SER A 48 6.06 -28.83 11.90
N LEU A 49 5.96 -28.36 10.66
CA LEU A 49 6.06 -29.20 9.45
C LEU A 49 7.36 -28.90 8.69
N PRO A 50 7.97 -29.91 8.03
CA PRO A 50 9.23 -29.73 7.31
C PRO A 50 9.21 -28.61 6.26
N CYS A 51 8.08 -28.40 5.58
CA CYS A 51 7.93 -27.31 4.60
C CYS A 51 8.10 -25.91 5.21
N PHE A 52 7.72 -25.71 6.47
CA PHE A 52 8.00 -24.47 7.18
C PHE A 52 9.45 -24.40 7.69
N THR A 53 10.09 -25.54 7.92
CA THR A 53 11.51 -25.60 8.27
C THR A 53 12.38 -25.15 7.11
N GLU A 54 12.07 -25.53 5.88
CA GLU A 54 12.79 -25.06 4.68
C GLU A 54 12.75 -23.52 4.56
N LEU A 55 11.55 -22.93 4.69
CA LEU A 55 11.39 -21.48 4.73
C LEU A 55 12.14 -20.84 5.91
N TYR A 56 12.06 -21.44 7.09
CA TYR A 56 12.76 -20.95 8.28
C TYR A 56 14.28 -20.92 8.06
N THR A 57 14.87 -22.00 7.53
CA THR A 57 16.32 -22.08 7.31
C THR A 57 16.84 -21.02 6.35
N LEU A 58 16.00 -20.58 5.41
CA LEU A 58 16.36 -19.58 4.40
C LEU A 58 16.36 -18.16 4.98
N PHE A 59 15.40 -17.84 5.84
CA PHE A 59 15.26 -16.51 6.45
C PHE A 59 15.95 -16.37 7.82
N TYR A 60 16.37 -17.47 8.45
CA TYR A 60 17.00 -17.46 9.78
C TYR A 60 18.35 -18.20 9.81
N PRO A 61 19.31 -17.85 8.94
CA PRO A 61 20.66 -18.39 9.06
C PRO A 61 21.23 -17.98 10.42
N ASN A 62 21.70 -18.98 11.18
CA ASN A 62 22.22 -18.78 12.54
C ASN A 62 21.20 -18.20 13.54
N GLY A 63 19.89 -18.36 13.29
CA GLY A 63 18.83 -17.94 14.20
C GLY A 63 18.54 -16.44 14.20
N VAL A 64 19.19 -15.67 13.33
CA VAL A 64 18.93 -14.24 13.13
C VAL A 64 18.12 -14.06 11.84
N LYS A 65 17.04 -13.27 11.90
CA LYS A 65 16.23 -13.00 10.71
C LYS A 65 17.04 -12.21 9.70
N THR A 66 17.16 -12.73 8.48
CA THR A 66 17.86 -12.07 7.37
C THR A 66 17.09 -12.16 6.06
N VAL A 67 17.40 -11.28 5.11
CA VAL A 67 16.88 -11.37 3.74
C VAL A 67 17.80 -12.28 2.91
N PRO A 68 17.29 -13.42 2.37
CA PRO A 68 18.08 -14.33 1.55
C PRO A 68 18.42 -13.71 0.17
N LEU A 69 19.49 -14.16 -0.47
CA LEU A 69 19.88 -13.67 -1.80
C LEU A 69 18.86 -14.08 -2.88
N GLU A 70 18.20 -15.22 -2.68
CA GLU A 70 17.17 -15.80 -3.53
C GLU A 70 15.81 -15.08 -3.36
N ILE A 71 15.73 -14.00 -2.56
CA ILE A 71 14.50 -13.23 -2.34
C ILE A 71 13.87 -12.72 -3.64
N PHE A 72 14.67 -12.57 -4.71
CA PHE A 72 14.17 -12.23 -6.04
C PHE A 72 13.08 -13.19 -6.49
N ASP A 73 13.26 -14.51 -6.32
CA ASP A 73 12.32 -15.53 -6.78
C ASP A 73 11.16 -15.75 -5.80
N LEU A 74 11.42 -15.58 -4.50
CA LEU A 74 10.44 -15.80 -3.44
C LEU A 74 9.43 -14.66 -3.32
N LEU A 75 9.85 -13.43 -3.64
CA LEU A 75 8.98 -12.26 -3.56
C LEU A 75 8.05 -12.23 -4.76
N THR A 76 7.05 -13.13 -4.79
CA THR A 76 5.95 -13.17 -5.78
C THR A 76 4.95 -12.03 -5.57
N PRO A 77 4.03 -11.73 -6.52
CA PRO A 77 3.00 -10.71 -6.32
C PRO A 77 2.14 -10.97 -5.08
N VAL A 78 1.85 -12.25 -4.78
CA VAL A 78 1.13 -12.66 -3.58
C VAL A 78 1.95 -12.37 -2.33
N ALA A 79 3.25 -12.72 -2.32
CA ALA A 79 4.14 -12.42 -1.21
C ALA A 79 4.27 -10.90 -0.98
N LEU A 80 4.38 -10.10 -2.05
CA LEU A 80 4.41 -8.64 -1.98
C LEU A 80 3.11 -8.08 -1.41
N ALA A 81 1.94 -8.58 -1.82
CA ALA A 81 0.65 -8.16 -1.29
C ALA A 81 0.51 -8.48 0.21
N HIS A 82 0.97 -9.66 0.65
CA HIS A 82 1.01 -10.02 2.07
C HIS A 82 1.99 -9.14 2.84
N TRP A 83 3.14 -8.81 2.26
CA TRP A 83 4.10 -7.91 2.90
C TRP A 83 3.57 -6.48 3.04
N ILE A 84 2.94 -5.92 2.00
CA ILE A 84 2.25 -4.63 2.08
C ILE A 84 1.13 -4.68 3.12
N CYS A 85 0.44 -5.80 3.27
CA CYS A 85 -0.53 -5.95 4.33
C CYS A 85 0.16 -5.90 5.71
N CYS A 86 1.08 -6.80 6.00
CA CYS A 86 1.69 -6.84 7.33
C CYS A 86 2.49 -5.57 7.66
N ASP A 87 3.46 -5.30 6.79
CA ASP A 87 4.52 -4.27 6.83
C ASP A 87 4.14 -2.84 6.40
N GLY A 88 2.99 -2.69 5.74
CA GLY A 88 2.68 -1.47 4.99
C GLY A 88 2.00 -0.39 5.82
N SER A 89 2.45 0.85 5.61
CA SER A 89 1.85 2.06 6.17
C SER A 89 1.44 3.03 5.07
N VAL A 90 0.15 3.36 5.04
CA VAL A 90 -0.37 4.38 4.12
C VAL A 90 0.12 5.75 4.57
N GLN A 91 0.75 6.47 3.64
CA GLN A 91 1.14 7.86 3.84
C GLN A 91 0.29 8.79 2.98
N ARG A 92 0.28 10.07 3.32
CA ARG A 92 -0.44 11.11 2.56
C ARG A 92 -0.13 11.06 1.06
N HIS A 93 1.11 10.70 0.70
CA HIS A 93 1.57 10.57 -0.68
C HIS A 93 2.41 9.30 -0.86
N GLY A 94 1.76 8.15 -0.93
CA GLY A 94 2.37 6.86 -1.26
C GLY A 94 2.28 5.81 -0.15
N LEU A 95 3.00 4.72 -0.35
CA LEU A 95 3.08 3.59 0.56
C LEU A 95 4.48 3.51 1.17
N ILE A 96 4.55 3.22 2.47
CA ILE A 96 5.79 2.87 3.16
C ILE A 96 5.76 1.39 3.50
N LEU A 97 6.88 0.69 3.25
CA LEU A 97 7.17 -0.60 3.86
C LEU A 97 8.13 -0.37 5.04
N CYS A 98 7.70 -0.77 6.23
CA CYS A 98 8.51 -0.69 7.44
C CYS A 98 9.49 -1.87 7.47
N THR A 99 10.79 -1.61 7.28
CA THR A 99 11.85 -2.63 7.24
C THR A 99 12.82 -2.52 8.41
N ASP A 100 12.33 -2.04 9.55
CA ASP A 100 13.13 -1.69 10.73
C ASP A 100 13.88 -2.88 11.37
N SER A 101 13.52 -4.11 11.01
CA SER A 101 14.18 -5.34 11.49
C SER A 101 15.36 -5.80 10.63
N PHE A 102 15.68 -5.08 9.56
CA PHE A 102 16.71 -5.47 8.58
C PHE A 102 17.85 -4.46 8.53
N THR A 103 19.04 -4.95 8.17
CA THR A 103 20.22 -4.11 7.92
C THR A 103 20.03 -3.30 6.63
N ILE A 104 20.82 -2.23 6.47
CA ILE A 104 20.77 -1.40 5.27
C ILE A 104 21.06 -2.20 3.99
N GLN A 105 21.98 -3.16 4.04
CA GLN A 105 22.33 -4.02 2.91
C GLN A 105 21.13 -4.86 2.47
N GLU A 106 20.39 -5.42 3.42
CA GLU A 106 19.20 -6.22 3.17
C GLU A 106 18.04 -5.37 2.64
N VAL A 107 17.89 -4.14 3.15
CA VAL A 107 16.89 -3.20 2.64
C VAL A 107 17.21 -2.78 1.21
N VAL A 108 18.49 -2.55 0.89
CA VAL A 108 18.92 -2.27 -0.49
C VAL A 108 18.67 -3.48 -1.41
N LEU A 109 18.91 -4.71 -0.93
CA LEU A 109 18.56 -5.92 -1.69
C LEU A 109 17.06 -5.99 -1.99
N LEU A 110 16.21 -5.74 -0.99
CA LEU A 110 14.75 -5.67 -1.17
C LEU A 110 14.36 -4.57 -2.17
N MET A 111 14.94 -3.38 -2.06
CA MET A 111 14.71 -2.29 -3.01
C MET A 111 15.11 -2.69 -4.44
N ASN A 112 16.25 -3.34 -4.63
CA ASN A 112 16.70 -3.81 -5.94
C ASN A 112 15.71 -4.82 -6.54
N VAL A 113 15.20 -5.77 -5.76
CA VAL A 113 14.18 -6.71 -6.24
C VAL A 113 12.89 -5.99 -6.63
N LEU A 114 12.43 -5.05 -5.81
CA LEU A 114 11.25 -4.24 -6.10
C LEU A 114 11.43 -3.42 -7.40
N MET A 115 12.62 -2.84 -7.62
CA MET A 115 12.94 -2.09 -8.83
C MET A 115 13.03 -2.99 -10.07
N VAL A 116 13.75 -4.10 -10.00
CA VAL A 116 14.01 -4.95 -11.18
C VAL A 116 12.80 -5.83 -11.54
N ARG A 117 12.19 -6.50 -10.55
CA ARG A 117 11.11 -7.47 -10.80
C ARG A 117 9.77 -6.79 -11.07
N TYR A 118 9.53 -5.66 -10.42
CA TYR A 118 8.24 -5.01 -10.40
C TYR A 118 8.26 -3.59 -11.00
N SER A 119 9.42 -3.13 -11.48
CA SER A 119 9.60 -1.76 -11.98
C SER A 119 9.17 -0.71 -10.96
N LEU A 120 9.43 -0.98 -9.67
CA LEU A 120 8.98 -0.11 -8.59
C LEU A 120 10.06 0.90 -8.19
N ASP A 121 9.81 2.17 -8.46
CA ASP A 121 10.68 3.25 -7.97
C ASP A 121 10.55 3.39 -6.45
N CYS A 122 11.65 3.09 -5.75
CA CYS A 122 11.75 3.02 -4.31
C CYS A 122 12.68 4.11 -3.77
N THR A 123 12.32 4.77 -2.66
CA THR A 123 13.21 5.69 -1.95
C THR A 123 13.43 5.22 -0.52
N LEU A 124 14.70 5.12 -0.10
CA LEU A 124 15.06 4.81 1.27
C LEU A 124 14.82 6.02 2.19
N ARG A 125 14.27 5.77 3.38
CA ARG A 125 14.11 6.75 4.45
C ARG A 125 14.64 6.20 5.77
N GLU A 126 15.29 7.06 6.54
CA GLU A 126 15.79 6.73 7.87
C GLU A 126 15.13 7.64 8.93
N PRO A 127 13.90 7.33 9.39
CA PRO A 127 13.19 8.19 10.34
C PRO A 127 13.89 8.30 11.71
N ARG A 128 14.64 7.27 12.10
CA ARG A 128 15.47 7.20 13.31
C ARG A 128 16.75 6.46 12.96
N GLN A 129 17.84 6.75 13.66
CA GLN A 129 19.13 6.10 13.42
C GLN A 129 18.98 4.56 13.45
N GLY A 130 19.33 3.89 12.35
CA GLY A 130 19.22 2.44 12.19
C GLY A 130 17.81 1.90 11.91
N GLN A 131 16.81 2.75 11.68
CA GLN A 131 15.47 2.37 11.23
C GLN A 131 15.29 2.75 9.76
N TYR A 132 14.96 1.79 8.90
CA TYR A 132 14.93 1.99 7.46
C TYR A 132 13.56 1.68 6.88
N HIS A 133 13.01 2.61 6.09
CA HIS A 133 11.69 2.54 5.45
C HIS A 133 11.82 2.70 3.94
N ILE A 134 11.05 1.94 3.16
CA ILE A 134 11.00 2.06 1.68
C ILE A 134 9.74 2.85 1.29
N LYS A 135 9.88 3.99 0.62
CA LYS A 135 8.77 4.84 0.14
C LYS A 135 8.53 4.70 -1.36
N LEU A 136 7.27 4.52 -1.76
CA LEU A 136 6.83 4.25 -3.14
C LEU A 136 6.06 5.45 -3.75
N LEU A 137 6.70 6.62 -3.91
CA LEU A 137 6.00 7.83 -4.39
C LEU A 137 5.88 7.89 -5.93
N TYR A 138 6.95 7.53 -6.64
CA TYR A 138 6.96 7.52 -8.12
C TYR A 138 6.13 6.37 -8.71
N MET A 139 5.73 5.41 -7.87
CA MET A 139 4.81 4.33 -8.23
C MET A 139 3.45 4.80 -8.74
N ILE A 140 2.86 5.79 -8.07
CA ILE A 140 1.54 6.29 -8.47
C ILE A 140 1.64 6.96 -9.86
N ARG A 141 2.75 7.66 -10.12
CA ARG A 141 3.05 8.24 -11.43
C ARG A 141 3.27 7.16 -12.49
N ALA A 142 4.05 6.12 -12.20
CA ALA A 142 4.32 5.04 -13.14
C ALA A 142 3.06 4.20 -13.43
N PHE A 143 2.25 3.92 -12.40
CA PHE A 143 1.01 3.16 -12.50
C PHE A 143 -0.03 3.84 -13.39
N PHE A 144 -0.27 5.14 -13.20
CA PHE A 144 -1.17 5.91 -14.05
C PHE A 144 -0.52 6.37 -15.36
N ASN A 145 0.80 6.20 -15.50
CA ASN A 145 1.62 6.72 -16.59
C ASN A 145 1.37 8.21 -16.89
N CYS A 146 0.99 8.98 -15.86
CA CYS A 146 0.63 10.38 -15.97
C CYS A 146 0.88 11.12 -14.64
N GLY A 147 0.78 12.45 -14.67
CA GLY A 147 1.00 13.31 -13.51
C GLY A 147 2.47 13.59 -13.19
N TYR A 148 2.66 14.51 -12.24
CA TYR A 148 3.97 15.08 -11.89
C TYR A 148 4.22 14.90 -10.39
N VAL A 149 5.46 14.60 -10.04
CA VAL A 149 5.92 14.59 -8.66
C VAL A 149 6.79 15.80 -8.44
N TYR A 150 6.47 16.64 -7.46
CA TYR A 150 7.23 17.85 -7.14
C TYR A 150 7.30 18.08 -5.64
N ASN A 151 8.32 18.81 -5.18
CA ASN A 151 8.50 19.15 -3.77
C ASN A 151 7.49 20.25 -3.36
N SER A 152 6.70 19.98 -2.33
CA SER A 152 5.80 20.95 -1.71
C SER A 152 6.66 21.81 -0.79
N GLY A 153 7.16 22.94 -1.32
CA GLY A 153 8.22 23.79 -0.73
C GLY A 153 8.05 24.31 0.70
N ASP A 154 7.03 23.86 1.44
CA ASP A 154 6.81 24.12 2.85
C ASP A 154 7.71 23.30 3.79
N LYS A 155 8.27 22.16 3.33
CA LYS A 155 9.20 21.31 4.11
C LYS A 155 10.22 20.62 3.21
N LYS A 156 11.47 20.50 3.68
CA LYS A 156 12.63 19.99 2.91
C LYS A 156 12.43 18.59 2.28
N ASP A 157 11.47 17.79 2.76
CA ASP A 157 11.20 16.41 2.30
C ASP A 157 9.72 16.07 2.02
N SER A 158 8.90 17.08 1.70
CA SER A 158 7.49 16.88 1.30
C SER A 158 7.36 16.87 -0.22
N TYR A 159 6.75 15.83 -0.78
CA TYR A 159 6.54 15.71 -2.23
C TYR A 159 5.08 15.35 -2.52
N ASN A 160 4.49 16.04 -3.48
CA ASN A 160 3.12 15.85 -3.94
C ASN A 160 3.13 15.16 -5.30
N PHE A 161 2.16 14.25 -5.51
CA PHE A 161 1.80 13.77 -6.84
C PHE A 161 0.55 14.53 -7.29
N GLU A 162 0.59 15.10 -8.50
CA GLU A 162 -0.50 15.89 -9.04
C GLU A 162 -0.73 15.60 -10.52
N VAL A 163 -1.99 15.40 -10.90
CA VAL A 163 -2.42 15.26 -12.30
C VAL A 163 -3.23 16.51 -12.66
N LYS A 164 -2.62 17.42 -13.43
CA LYS A 164 -3.29 18.67 -13.89
C LYS A 164 -3.92 18.55 -15.27
N ASN A 165 -3.42 17.63 -16.08
CA ASN A 165 -3.85 17.48 -17.47
C ASN A 165 -5.25 16.87 -17.50
N ILE A 166 -6.20 17.62 -18.10
CA ILE A 166 -7.60 17.18 -18.18
C ILE A 166 -7.76 15.89 -18.99
N THR A 167 -6.92 15.67 -20.00
CA THR A 167 -6.91 14.46 -20.82
C THR A 167 -6.50 13.25 -20.00
N ASP A 168 -5.46 13.37 -19.17
CA ASP A 168 -5.00 12.29 -18.29
C ASP A 168 -6.03 12.00 -17.18
N LEU A 169 -6.72 13.04 -16.68
CA LEU A 169 -7.82 12.88 -15.74
C LEU A 169 -8.97 12.07 -16.35
N GLN A 170 -9.32 12.34 -17.62
CA GLN A 170 -10.42 11.69 -18.32
C GLN A 170 -10.09 10.27 -18.81
N ALA A 171 -8.89 10.07 -19.36
CA ALA A 171 -8.51 8.82 -19.99
C ALA A 171 -7.97 7.79 -19.00
N THR A 172 -7.42 8.25 -17.87
CA THR A 172 -6.71 7.37 -16.93
C THR A 172 -7.31 7.39 -15.54
N ILE A 173 -7.47 8.57 -14.92
CA ILE A 173 -7.83 8.67 -13.49
C ILE A 173 -9.31 8.35 -13.26
N VAL A 174 -10.22 8.98 -14.01
CA VAL A 174 -11.68 8.75 -13.85
C VAL A 174 -12.05 7.28 -14.12
N PRO A 175 -11.64 6.64 -15.23
CA PRO A 175 -12.01 5.25 -15.52
C PRO A 175 -11.49 4.26 -14.46
N PHE A 176 -10.30 4.51 -13.92
CA PHE A 176 -9.74 3.66 -12.87
C PHE A 176 -10.60 3.63 -11.60
N PHE A 177 -11.08 4.79 -11.14
CA PHE A 177 -11.90 4.89 -9.93
C PHE A 177 -13.39 4.56 -10.18
N GLU A 178 -13.86 4.57 -11.43
CA GLU A 178 -15.15 3.97 -11.80
C GLU A 178 -15.11 2.44 -11.71
N GLN A 179 -14.04 1.83 -12.20
CA GLN A 179 -13.82 0.38 -12.12
C GLN A 179 -13.53 -0.08 -10.69
N ASN A 180 -12.87 0.75 -9.90
CA ASN A 180 -12.47 0.47 -8.52
C ASN A 180 -13.14 1.45 -7.54
N GLN A 181 -14.45 1.28 -7.36
CA GLN A 181 -15.27 2.21 -6.58
C GLN A 181 -14.77 2.33 -5.13
N LEU A 182 -14.67 3.58 -4.66
CA LEU A 182 -14.28 3.89 -3.29
C LEU A 182 -15.45 3.58 -2.33
N LEU A 183 -15.21 2.77 -1.29
CA LEU A 183 -16.26 2.28 -0.38
C LEU A 183 -16.60 3.22 0.79
N THR A 184 -16.03 4.44 0.80
CA THR A 184 -16.13 5.38 1.94
C THR A 184 -16.81 6.68 1.52
N LYS A 185 -16.95 7.65 2.45
CA LYS A 185 -17.45 9.02 2.17
C LYS A 185 -16.75 9.70 0.98
N LYS A 186 -15.54 9.26 0.63
CA LYS A 186 -14.79 9.72 -0.54
C LYS A 186 -15.44 9.35 -1.89
N SER A 187 -16.41 8.45 -1.93
CA SER A 187 -17.18 8.16 -3.15
C SER A 187 -18.00 9.37 -3.60
N LEU A 188 -18.58 10.13 -2.65
CA LEU A 188 -19.31 11.36 -2.93
C LEU A 188 -18.38 12.44 -3.50
N ASP A 189 -17.19 12.60 -2.91
CA ASP A 189 -16.17 13.53 -3.41
C ASP A 189 -15.70 13.14 -4.82
N PHE A 190 -15.52 11.85 -5.08
CA PHE A 190 -15.18 11.35 -6.42
C PHE A 190 -16.29 11.61 -7.44
N THR A 191 -17.56 11.40 -7.07
CA THR A 191 -18.71 11.70 -7.94
C THR A 191 -18.74 13.18 -8.31
N ALA A 192 -18.55 14.09 -7.34
CA ALA A 192 -18.49 15.52 -7.61
C ALA A 192 -17.30 15.89 -8.50
N PHE A 193 -16.12 15.32 -8.23
CA PHE A 193 -14.91 15.51 -9.02
C PHE A 193 -15.09 15.06 -10.48
N ARG A 194 -15.67 13.87 -10.69
CA ARG A 194 -15.99 13.33 -12.02
C ARG A 194 -16.85 14.30 -12.82
N THR A 195 -17.96 14.77 -12.23
CA THR A 195 -18.88 15.71 -12.91
C THR A 195 -18.14 16.96 -13.40
N VAL A 196 -17.23 17.51 -12.59
CA VAL A 196 -16.43 18.69 -12.97
C VAL A 196 -15.45 18.37 -14.10
N VAL A 197 -14.80 17.19 -14.09
CA VAL A 197 -13.88 16.75 -15.15
C VAL A 197 -14.61 16.53 -16.47
N GLU A 198 -15.84 15.98 -16.42
CA GLU A 198 -16.71 15.78 -17.59
C GLU A 198 -17.25 17.11 -18.14
N MET A 199 -17.67 18.03 -17.27
CA MET A 199 -18.12 19.38 -17.68
C MET A 199 -17.03 20.18 -18.42
N ARG A 200 -15.75 19.99 -18.04
CA ARG A 200 -14.61 20.60 -18.73
C ARG A 200 -14.28 19.94 -20.08
N ALA A 201 -14.79 18.73 -20.33
CA ALA A 201 -14.64 17.99 -21.58
C ALA A 201 -15.62 18.45 -22.66
N ALA A 202 -16.81 18.91 -22.25
CA ALA A 202 -17.83 19.34 -23.17
C ALA A 202 -17.26 20.46 -24.04
N PRO A 203 -17.37 20.38 -25.39
CA PRO A 203 -16.97 21.49 -26.22
C PRO A 203 -17.68 22.72 -25.69
N SER A 204 -16.91 23.77 -25.42
CA SER A 204 -17.46 25.06 -25.01
C SER A 204 -18.41 25.52 -26.11
N GLY A 205 -19.69 25.16 -25.96
CA GLY A 205 -20.77 25.87 -26.60
C GLY A 205 -20.62 27.29 -26.12
N ARG A 206 -20.06 28.15 -26.97
CA ARG A 206 -20.18 29.59 -26.84
C ARG A 206 -21.65 29.84 -26.54
N CYS A 207 -21.94 30.25 -25.31
CA CYS A 207 -23.21 30.86 -25.00
C CYS A 207 -23.28 32.10 -25.89
N SER A 208 -23.97 31.98 -27.02
CA SER A 208 -24.28 33.13 -27.84
C SER A 208 -25.15 34.02 -26.98
N LYS A 209 -24.58 35.13 -26.50
CA LYS A 209 -25.35 36.30 -26.10
C LYS A 209 -26.01 36.84 -27.36
N THR A 210 -27.06 36.18 -27.86
CA THR A 210 -28.03 36.86 -28.71
C THR A 210 -28.81 37.79 -27.80
N MET A 211 -28.51 39.06 -28.00
CA MET A 211 -29.12 40.23 -27.39
C MET A 211 -30.65 40.11 -27.41
N PHE A 212 -31.27 40.58 -26.33
CA PHE A 212 -32.53 41.27 -26.44
C PHE A 212 -32.42 42.31 -27.55
N ASN A 213 -33.24 42.19 -28.59
CA ASN A 213 -33.69 43.31 -29.38
C ASN A 213 -35.03 42.97 -30.03
N SER A 214 -35.94 43.94 -29.89
CA SER A 214 -37.38 44.02 -30.25
C SER A 214 -38.32 43.07 -29.52
#